data_AF-A0A3B8ISN5-F1
#
_entry.id   AF-A0A3B8ISN5-F1
#
_cell.length_a   1.000
_cell.length_b   1.000
_cell.length_c   1.000
_cell.angle_alpha   90.00
_cell.angle_beta   90.00
_cell.angle_gamma   90.00
#
_symmetry.space_group_name_H-M   'P 1'
#
loop_
_entity.id
_entity.type
_entity.pdbx_description
1 polymer ?
#
loop_
_entity_poly.entity_id
_entity_poly.type
_entity_poly.pdbx_seq_one_letter_code
_entity_poly.pdbx_strand_id
1 'polypeptide(L)'
;MLTLRYTFPRLLTTLAIVVGCMALPLSGRGQNIARPNIDGPAGMQVNSFTGNLFLPRTDFYVAGTGLPLDASFAYNSARDTLNVGFGLGWTFQYHISYANRGSAVDILHADGRVDTYALQNGNYIPPIGVFDRLEQPQTGQFRLTTVDGET
;
A
#
# COMPACT_ATOMS: atom_id res chain seq x y z
N MET A 1 68.11 -39.36 -1.85
CA MET A 1 66.88 -40.14 -1.54
C MET A 1 66.09 -39.36 -0.50
N LEU A 2 65.11 -38.56 -0.93
CA LEU A 2 64.41 -37.56 -0.11
C LEU A 2 63.38 -38.24 0.80
N THR A 3 63.44 -37.96 2.11
CA THR A 3 62.57 -38.53 3.13
C THR A 3 61.28 -37.73 3.27
N LEU A 4 60.14 -38.34 2.96
CA LEU A 4 58.79 -37.77 3.08
C LEU A 4 58.38 -37.74 4.56
N ARG A 5 58.62 -36.62 5.26
CA ARG A 5 58.25 -36.45 6.69
C ARG A 5 57.41 -35.20 6.91
N TYR A 6 56.27 -35.06 6.24
CA TYR A 6 55.28 -34.04 6.59
C TYR A 6 53.97 -34.40 5.90
N THR A 7 52.93 -34.86 6.64
CA THR A 7 51.49 -34.55 6.37
C THR A 7 50.46 -35.46 7.07
N PHE A 8 50.82 -36.56 7.73
CA PHE A 8 49.81 -37.49 8.25
C PHE A 8 48.80 -36.90 9.28
N PRO A 9 49.22 -36.15 10.33
CA PRO A 9 48.28 -35.67 11.35
C PRO A 9 47.39 -34.53 10.84
N ARG A 10 47.91 -33.71 9.92
CA ARG A 10 47.18 -32.57 9.31
C ARG A 10 46.10 -33.06 8.35
N LEU A 11 46.35 -34.10 7.56
CA LEU A 11 45.36 -34.67 6.65
C LEU A 11 44.17 -35.28 7.41
N LEU A 12 44.45 -35.96 8.53
CA LEU A 12 43.43 -36.60 9.36
C LEU A 12 42.50 -35.59 10.05
N THR A 13 43.03 -34.44 10.47
CA THR A 13 42.22 -33.37 11.09
C THR A 13 41.29 -32.72 10.08
N THR A 14 41.80 -32.42 8.88
CA THR A 14 40.97 -31.82 7.81
C THR A 14 39.85 -32.77 7.39
N LEU A 15 40.14 -34.07 7.27
CA LEU A 15 39.14 -35.08 6.93
C LEU A 15 38.05 -35.18 8.02
N ALA A 16 38.43 -35.14 9.30
CA ALA A 16 37.50 -35.19 10.42
C ALA A 16 36.57 -33.96 10.46
N ILE A 17 37.08 -32.76 10.13
CA ILE A 17 36.26 -31.54 10.05
C ILE A 17 35.27 -31.61 8.89
N VAL A 18 35.69 -32.09 7.72
CA VAL A 18 34.82 -32.21 6.54
C VAL A 18 33.71 -33.24 6.77
N VAL A 19 34.05 -34.41 7.33
CA VAL A 19 33.07 -35.45 7.67
C VAL A 19 32.13 -34.98 8.80
N GLY A 20 32.66 -34.25 9.79
CA GLY A 20 31.85 -33.63 10.84
C GLY A 20 30.85 -32.60 10.30
N CYS A 21 31.27 -31.75 9.36
CA CYS A 21 30.38 -30.80 8.69
C CYS A 21 29.32 -31.47 7.80
N MET A 22 29.66 -32.59 7.14
CA MET A 22 28.71 -33.33 6.30
C MET A 22 27.71 -34.17 7.12
N ALA A 23 28.05 -34.54 8.36
CA ALA A 23 27.20 -35.34 9.24
C ALA A 23 26.20 -34.51 10.07
N LEU A 24 26.26 -33.18 10.01
CA LEU A 24 25.26 -32.33 10.63
C LEU A 24 24.00 -32.30 9.75
N PRO A 25 22.86 -32.84 10.20
CA PRO A 25 21.62 -32.63 9.46
C PRO A 25 21.29 -31.14 9.52
N LEU A 26 21.43 -30.42 8.40
CA LEU A 26 20.76 -29.14 8.22
C LEU A 26 19.25 -29.40 8.18
N SER A 27 18.67 -29.56 9.36
CA SER A 27 17.22 -29.51 9.54
C SER A 27 16.82 -28.04 9.46
N GLY A 28 16.84 -27.49 8.25
CA GLY A 28 16.19 -26.23 7.95
C GLY A 28 14.70 -26.44 8.09
N ARG A 29 14.15 -26.20 9.30
CA ARG A 29 12.72 -25.98 9.43
C ARG A 29 12.42 -24.73 8.62
N GLY A 30 11.90 -24.91 7.41
CA GLY A 30 11.21 -23.83 6.71
C GLY A 30 10.21 -23.25 7.71
N GLN A 31 10.40 -22.00 8.09
CA GLN A 31 9.52 -21.29 9.00
C GLN A 31 8.16 -21.22 8.30
N ASN A 32 7.21 -22.07 8.70
CA ASN A 32 5.81 -21.93 8.29
C ASN A 32 5.21 -20.78 9.09
N ILE A 33 5.65 -19.56 8.77
CA ILE A 33 5.13 -18.33 9.32
C ILE A 33 4.01 -17.91 8.36
N ALA A 34 2.76 -18.19 8.74
CA ALA A 34 1.59 -17.63 8.09
C ALA A 34 1.43 -16.14 8.49
N ARG A 35 2.40 -15.29 8.12
CA ARG A 35 2.26 -13.83 8.20
C ARG A 35 2.03 -13.34 6.78
N PRO A 36 0.77 -13.04 6.41
CA PRO A 36 0.45 -12.59 5.07
C PRO A 36 1.20 -11.31 4.72
N ASN A 37 1.41 -10.40 5.67
CA ASN A 37 2.21 -9.19 5.49
C ASN A 37 3.53 -9.29 6.26
N ILE A 38 4.63 -9.04 5.56
CA ILE A 38 5.99 -8.96 6.09
C ILE A 38 6.35 -7.49 6.19
N ASP A 39 6.68 -7.02 7.39
CA ASP A 39 7.07 -5.63 7.62
C ASP A 39 8.50 -5.35 7.10
N GLY A 40 8.67 -4.18 6.52
CA GLY A 40 9.93 -3.63 6.04
C GLY A 40 10.26 -2.29 6.72
N PRO A 41 11.37 -1.65 6.33
CA PRO A 41 11.74 -0.34 6.84
C PRO A 41 10.69 0.73 6.49
N ALA A 42 10.66 1.82 7.26
CA ALA A 42 9.77 2.97 7.03
C ALA A 42 8.26 2.63 6.99
N GLY A 43 7.83 1.58 7.72
CA GLY A 43 6.41 1.19 7.77
C GLY A 43 5.91 0.48 6.51
N MET A 44 6.82 0.13 5.60
CA MET A 44 6.53 -0.66 4.41
C MET A 44 6.04 -2.06 4.79
N GLN A 45 5.15 -2.63 3.98
CA GLN A 45 4.72 -4.01 4.10
C GLN A 45 4.70 -4.70 2.74
N VAL A 46 5.15 -5.95 2.69
CA VAL A 46 5.02 -6.80 1.51
C VAL A 46 4.13 -7.97 1.85
N ASN A 47 3.06 -8.16 1.07
CA ASN A 47 2.24 -9.34 1.20
C ASN A 47 2.98 -10.55 0.64
N SER A 48 3.32 -11.54 1.47
CA SER A 48 4.11 -12.71 1.07
C SER A 48 3.34 -13.69 0.17
N PHE A 49 2.01 -13.57 0.09
CA PHE A 49 1.17 -14.41 -0.75
C PHE A 49 0.95 -13.79 -2.14
N THR A 50 0.69 -12.48 -2.22
CA THR A 50 0.40 -11.79 -3.49
C THR A 50 1.59 -11.03 -4.07
N GLY A 51 2.64 -10.81 -3.29
CA GLY A 51 3.75 -9.93 -3.65
C GLY A 51 3.41 -8.43 -3.61
N ASN A 52 2.22 -8.06 -3.12
CA ASN A 52 1.80 -6.66 -3.07
C ASN A 52 2.65 -5.85 -2.07
N LEU A 53 3.23 -4.74 -2.54
CA LEU A 53 3.99 -3.79 -1.75
C LEU A 53 3.10 -2.61 -1.34
N PHE A 54 3.00 -2.36 -0.04
CA PHE A 54 2.38 -1.18 0.54
C PHE A 54 3.45 -0.32 1.21
N LEU A 55 3.46 0.99 0.93
CA LEU A 55 4.39 1.95 1.53
C LEU A 55 3.66 3.23 1.93
N PRO A 56 3.48 3.50 3.23
CA PRO A 56 3.05 4.81 3.71
C PRO A 56 4.22 5.81 3.68
N ARG A 57 3.93 7.09 3.38
CA ARG A 57 4.90 8.19 3.40
C ARG A 57 4.23 9.50 3.81
N THR A 58 4.74 10.14 4.86
CA THR A 58 4.28 11.48 5.27
C THR A 58 5.38 12.48 4.97
N ASP A 59 5.10 13.44 4.09
CA ASP A 59 6.08 14.44 3.66
C ASP A 59 6.00 15.72 4.51
N PHE A 60 4.80 16.05 5.01
CA PHE A 60 4.55 17.24 5.82
C PHE A 60 3.45 16.96 6.84
N TYR A 61 3.65 17.41 8.07
CA TYR A 61 2.63 17.35 9.10
C TYR A 61 2.78 18.55 10.04
N VAL A 62 1.73 19.35 10.12
CA VAL A 62 1.62 20.45 11.09
C VAL A 62 0.31 20.28 11.84
N ALA A 63 0.42 20.05 13.14
CA ALA A 63 -0.71 20.01 14.04
C ALA A 63 -1.35 21.41 14.14
N GLY A 64 -2.67 21.47 14.01
CA GLY A 64 -3.47 22.68 14.17
C GLY A 64 -4.54 22.49 15.25
N THR A 65 -5.23 23.57 15.60
CA THR A 65 -6.42 23.53 16.49
C THR A 65 -7.69 23.04 15.78
N GLY A 66 -7.61 22.75 14.47
CA GLY A 66 -8.67 22.20 13.62
C GLY A 66 -8.14 21.06 12.74
N LEU A 67 -8.51 21.02 11.45
CA LEU A 67 -7.95 20.06 10.50
C LEU A 67 -6.42 20.24 10.40
N PRO A 68 -5.60 19.21 10.72
CA PRO A 68 -4.15 19.31 10.60
C PRO A 68 -3.76 19.46 9.14
N LEU A 69 -2.70 20.24 8.88
CA LEU A 69 -2.10 20.26 7.55
C LEU A 69 -1.23 19.02 7.42
N ASP A 70 -1.75 18.01 6.76
CA ASP A 70 -1.12 16.70 6.60
C ASP A 70 -0.96 16.36 5.12
N ALA A 71 0.29 16.13 4.70
CA ALA A 71 0.64 15.62 3.39
C ALA A 71 1.09 14.15 3.48
N SER A 72 0.14 13.24 3.66
CA SER A 72 0.36 11.80 3.75
C SER A 72 -0.08 11.06 2.49
N PHE A 73 0.80 10.20 2.00
CA PHE A 73 0.65 9.40 0.80
C PHE A 73 0.77 7.91 1.12
N ALA A 74 0.14 7.09 0.28
CA ALA A 74 0.29 5.65 0.32
C ALA A 74 0.52 5.10 -1.09
N TYR A 75 1.57 4.29 -1.25
CA TYR A 75 1.84 3.52 -2.45
C TYR A 75 1.31 2.09 -2.29
N ASN A 76 0.69 1.57 -3.35
CA ASN A 76 0.24 0.18 -3.44
C ASN A 76 0.60 -0.38 -4.82
N SER A 77 1.51 -1.37 -4.87
CA SER A 77 1.98 -1.92 -6.15
C SER A 77 0.90 -2.68 -6.92
N ALA A 78 -0.14 -3.21 -6.25
CA ALA A 78 -1.29 -3.80 -6.93
C ALA A 78 -2.19 -2.75 -7.62
N ARG A 79 -1.91 -1.45 -7.44
CA ARG A 79 -2.57 -0.33 -8.10
C ARG A 79 -1.63 0.41 -9.06
N ASP A 80 -0.66 -0.29 -9.64
CA ASP A 80 0.35 0.24 -10.58
C ASP A 80 -0.20 0.96 -11.83
N THR A 81 -1.48 0.81 -12.15
CA THR A 81 -2.17 1.52 -13.23
C THR A 81 -2.96 2.74 -12.77
N LEU A 82 -3.18 2.90 -11.46
CA LEU A 82 -3.91 4.04 -10.91
C LEU A 82 -3.02 5.28 -10.91
N ASN A 83 -3.47 6.34 -11.60
CA ASN A 83 -2.82 7.64 -11.56
C ASN A 83 -3.81 8.71 -11.10
N VAL A 84 -3.63 9.21 -9.89
CA VAL A 84 -4.45 10.29 -9.29
C VAL A 84 -3.68 11.60 -9.19
N GLY A 85 -2.61 11.77 -9.99
CA GLY A 85 -1.81 13.00 -10.06
C GLY A 85 -0.52 12.98 -9.23
N PHE A 86 -0.33 11.98 -8.37
CA PHE A 86 0.87 11.85 -7.52
C PHE A 86 1.84 10.75 -7.99
N GLY A 87 1.60 10.20 -9.19
CA GLY A 87 2.34 9.07 -9.74
C GLY A 87 1.54 7.77 -9.69
N LEU A 88 2.01 6.77 -10.45
CA LEU A 88 1.34 5.47 -10.55
C LEU A 88 1.38 4.72 -9.22
N GLY A 89 0.23 4.20 -8.80
CA GLY A 89 0.06 3.46 -7.54
C GLY A 89 0.13 4.30 -6.27
N TRP A 90 0.35 5.61 -6.39
CA TRP A 90 0.32 6.55 -5.27
C TRP A 90 -1.07 7.11 -5.05
N THR A 91 -1.48 7.18 -3.79
CA THR A 91 -2.73 7.76 -3.32
C THR A 91 -2.45 8.78 -2.24
N PHE A 92 -3.37 9.73 -2.06
CA PHE A 92 -3.26 10.81 -1.10
C PHE A 92 -4.44 10.77 -0.12
N GLN A 93 -4.18 11.01 1.17
CA GLN A 93 -5.17 10.82 2.24
C GLN A 93 -6.45 11.66 2.09
N TYR A 94 -6.38 12.80 1.41
CA TYR A 94 -7.54 13.67 1.18
C TYR A 94 -7.95 13.73 -0.30
N HIS A 95 -7.53 12.75 -1.11
CA HIS A 95 -7.91 12.71 -2.51
C HIS A 95 -9.40 12.37 -2.67
N ILE A 96 -10.15 13.29 -3.27
CA ILE A 96 -11.53 13.08 -3.71
C ILE A 96 -11.56 13.26 -5.22
N SER A 97 -12.24 12.35 -5.92
CA SER A 97 -12.47 12.47 -7.37
C SER A 97 -13.90 12.11 -7.72
N TYR A 98 -14.30 12.41 -8.96
CA TYR A 98 -15.61 12.05 -9.46
C TYR A 98 -15.55 11.39 -10.84
N ALA A 99 -16.52 10.52 -11.10
CA ALA A 99 -16.74 9.91 -12.41
C ALA A 99 -18.18 10.19 -12.86
N ASN A 100 -18.32 10.90 -13.97
CA ASN A 100 -19.62 11.18 -14.57
C ASN A 100 -20.05 10.04 -15.48
N ARG A 101 -21.21 9.42 -15.20
CA ARG A 101 -21.81 8.34 -15.99
C ARG A 101 -22.99 8.79 -16.85
N GLY A 102 -23.27 10.09 -16.90
CA GLY A 102 -24.39 10.69 -17.63
C GLY A 102 -25.70 10.65 -16.82
N SER A 103 -26.16 9.47 -16.43
CA SER A 103 -27.37 9.31 -15.59
C SER A 103 -27.08 9.40 -14.09
N ALA A 104 -25.82 9.39 -13.70
CA ALA A 104 -25.36 9.50 -12.32
C ALA A 104 -23.93 10.02 -12.28
N VAL A 105 -23.51 10.47 -11.10
CA VAL A 105 -22.12 10.84 -10.81
C VAL A 105 -21.67 10.07 -9.59
N ASP A 106 -20.54 9.38 -9.70
CA ASP A 106 -19.90 8.73 -8.57
C ASP A 106 -18.85 9.66 -7.97
N ILE A 107 -18.89 9.86 -6.67
CA ILE A 107 -17.85 10.52 -5.90
C ILE A 107 -17.01 9.45 -5.21
N LEU A 108 -15.73 9.38 -5.53
CA LEU A 108 -14.76 8.50 -4.89
C LEU A 108 -14.02 9.29 -3.81
N HIS A 109 -14.15 8.84 -2.57
CA HIS A 109 -13.46 9.38 -1.40
C HIS A 109 -12.11 8.69 -1.19
N ALA A 110 -11.24 9.31 -0.40
CA ALA A 110 -9.87 8.84 -0.18
C ALA A 110 -9.78 7.49 0.55
N ASP A 111 -10.80 7.15 1.34
CA ASP A 111 -10.96 5.85 2.00
C ASP A 111 -11.43 4.73 1.05
N GLY A 112 -11.70 5.07 -0.21
CA GLY A 112 -12.23 4.16 -1.21
C GLY A 112 -13.76 4.04 -1.20
N ARG A 113 -14.47 4.78 -0.32
CA ARG A 113 -15.93 4.87 -0.35
C ARG A 113 -16.37 5.54 -1.65
N VAL A 114 -17.43 5.00 -2.24
CA VAL A 114 -18.05 5.55 -3.46
C VAL A 114 -19.48 5.93 -3.16
N ASP A 115 -19.80 7.21 -3.37
CA ASP A 115 -21.16 7.74 -3.27
C ASP A 115 -21.72 7.97 -4.67
N THR A 116 -22.77 7.25 -5.04
CA THR A 116 -23.44 7.41 -6.33
C THR A 116 -24.62 8.37 -6.21
N TYR A 117 -24.53 9.50 -6.90
CA TYR A 117 -25.58 10.50 -6.99
C TYR A 117 -26.38 10.31 -8.28
N ALA A 118 -27.65 9.92 -8.16
CA ALA A 118 -28.52 9.67 -9.31
C ALA A 118 -29.09 10.98 -9.87
N LEU A 119 -29.02 11.19 -11.17
CA LEU A 119 -29.62 12.36 -11.81
C LEU A 119 -31.12 12.15 -11.99
N GLN A 120 -31.95 12.94 -11.30
CA GLN A 120 -33.41 12.91 -11.39
C GLN A 120 -33.95 14.33 -11.54
N ASN A 121 -34.69 14.58 -12.62
CA ASN A 121 -35.29 15.89 -12.92
C ASN A 121 -34.29 17.06 -12.85
N GLY A 122 -33.04 16.83 -13.28
CA GLY A 122 -31.97 17.84 -13.26
C GLY A 122 -31.26 18.01 -11.92
N ASN A 123 -31.65 17.26 -10.88
CA ASN A 123 -31.01 17.29 -9.56
C ASN A 123 -30.26 15.98 -9.29
N TYR A 124 -29.14 16.07 -8.58
CA TYR A 124 -28.36 14.92 -8.14
C TYR A 124 -28.85 14.45 -6.77
N ILE A 125 -29.46 13.26 -6.73
CA ILE A 125 -30.03 12.66 -5.52
C ILE A 125 -28.95 11.80 -4.83
N PRO A 126 -28.59 12.08 -3.57
CA PRO A 126 -27.58 11.32 -2.85
C PRO A 126 -28.02 9.89 -2.54
N PRO A 127 -27.07 8.97 -2.29
CA PRO A 127 -27.38 7.63 -1.77
C PRO A 127 -27.90 7.71 -0.33
N ILE A 128 -28.58 6.66 0.11
CA ILE A 128 -29.18 6.61 1.46
C ILE A 128 -28.08 6.75 2.53
N GLY A 129 -28.32 7.64 3.50
CA GLY A 129 -27.39 7.88 4.62
C GLY A 129 -26.28 8.89 4.33
N VAL A 130 -26.20 9.41 3.10
CA VAL A 130 -25.32 10.52 2.72
C VAL A 130 -26.15 11.78 2.61
N PHE A 131 -25.71 12.83 3.31
CA PHE A 131 -26.41 14.11 3.39
C PHE A 131 -25.68 15.24 2.66
N ASP A 132 -24.53 14.93 2.06
CA ASP A 132 -23.80 15.86 1.21
C ASP A 132 -24.61 16.17 -0.05
N ARG A 133 -24.45 17.39 -0.57
CA ARG A 133 -25.19 17.89 -1.72
C ARG A 133 -24.28 18.02 -2.93
N LEU A 134 -24.62 17.34 -4.01
CA LEU A 134 -23.93 17.47 -5.29
C LEU A 134 -24.70 18.41 -6.22
N GLU A 135 -23.98 19.35 -6.82
CA GLU A 135 -24.52 20.34 -7.76
C GLU A 135 -23.64 20.41 -9.01
N GLN A 136 -24.19 20.88 -10.12
CA GLN A 136 -23.44 21.15 -11.34
C GLN A 136 -23.60 22.63 -11.75
N PRO A 137 -22.80 23.55 -11.16
CA PRO A 137 -22.95 24.99 -11.42
C PRO A 137 -22.67 25.38 -12.88
N GLN A 138 -21.82 24.61 -13.57
CA GLN A 138 -21.47 24.78 -14.98
C GLN A 138 -21.37 23.41 -15.65
N THR A 139 -21.61 23.34 -16.95
CA THR A 139 -21.51 22.08 -17.70
C THR A 139 -20.15 21.43 -17.49
N GLY A 140 -20.16 20.20 -16.97
CA GLY A 140 -18.95 19.41 -16.68
C GLY A 140 -18.24 19.74 -15.36
N GLN A 141 -18.69 20.76 -14.60
CA GLN A 141 -18.12 21.11 -13.30
C GLN A 141 -19.08 20.74 -12.18
N PHE A 142 -18.60 19.93 -11.24
CA PHE A 142 -19.36 19.48 -10.09
C PHE A 142 -18.88 20.15 -8.82
N ARG A 143 -19.82 20.50 -7.95
CA ARG A 143 -19.55 21.01 -6.60
C ARG A 143 -20.22 20.09 -5.59
N LEU A 144 -19.43 19.56 -4.66
CA LEU A 144 -19.92 18.80 -3.52
C LEU A 144 -19.91 19.71 -2.30
N THR A 145 -21.05 19.86 -1.64
CA THR A 145 -21.17 20.62 -0.38
C THR A 145 -21.42 19.62 0.74
N THR A 146 -20.51 19.54 1.70
CA THR A 146 -20.68 18.68 2.87
C THR A 146 -21.68 19.27 3.86
N VAL A 147 -22.19 18.45 4.78
CA VAL A 147 -23.12 18.89 5.83
C VAL A 147 -22.58 20.03 6.70
N ASP A 148 -21.26 20.09 6.87
CA ASP A 148 -20.58 21.12 7.67
C ASP A 148 -20.44 22.45 6.92
N GLY A 149 -20.88 22.51 5.65
CA GLY A 149 -20.82 23.70 4.81
C GLY A 149 -19.51 23.86 4.05
N GLU A 150 -18.57 22.91 4.19
CA GLU A 150 -17.35 22.87 3.39
C GLU A 150 -17.70 22.47 1.94
N THR A 151 -17.12 23.16 0.96
CA THR A 151 -17.34 22.98 -0.50
C THR A 151 -16.07 22.73 -1.28
#